data_AF-A0A9R0WAD0-F1
#
_entry.id   AF-A0A9R0WAD0-F1
#
_cell.length_a   1.000
_cell.length_b   1.000
_cell.length_c   1.000
_cell.angle_alpha   90.00
_cell.angle_beta   90.00
_cell.angle_gamma   90.00
#
_symmetry.space_group_name_H-M   'P 1'
#
loop_
_entity.id
_entity.type
_entity.pdbx_description
1 polymer ?
#
loop_
_entity_poly.entity_id
_entity_poly.type
_entity_poly.pdbx_seq_one_letter_code
_entity_poly.pdbx_strand_id
1 'polypeptide(L)'
;MEPEDRYHAVMRCTKAKALRDTMREVWNLPRDTDLTCTGHEWVLLTLDKANEEERTHLLFIWWRAWHLRNNIIFGDGKDTIKASAEFLESYASSYAAIRAGQSLPDFKGKEKVMPDISFRETKQRVADYQWARPNSGWLKLNVDASFI
;
A
#
# COMPACT_ATOMS: atom_id res chain seq x y z
N MET A 1 5.71 -3.50 28.59
CA MET A 1 5.05 -3.54 27.27
C MET A 1 5.52 -2.32 26.51
N GLU A 2 5.98 -2.47 25.27
CA GLU A 2 6.39 -1.31 24.47
C GLU A 2 5.18 -0.46 24.07
N PRO A 3 5.30 0.86 23.97
CA PRO A 3 4.21 1.72 23.53
C PRO A 3 3.83 1.40 22.07
N GLU A 4 2.52 1.25 21.85
CA GLU A 4 1.96 1.00 20.53
C GLU A 4 1.94 2.30 19.71
N ASP A 5 3.02 2.56 18.97
CA ASP A 5 3.12 3.68 18.03
C ASP A 5 3.19 3.20 16.57
N ARG A 6 3.25 4.15 15.63
CA ARG A 6 3.31 3.85 14.19
C ARG A 6 4.53 3.02 13.81
N TYR A 7 5.66 3.22 14.49
CA TYR A 7 6.87 2.45 14.24
C TYR A 7 6.70 1.03 14.78
N HIS A 8 6.18 0.86 15.99
CA HIS A 8 5.88 -0.44 16.57
C HIS A 8 4.94 -1.24 15.66
N ALA A 9 3.85 -0.62 15.21
CA ALA A 9 2.84 -1.23 14.35
C ALA A 9 3.42 -1.92 13.11
N VAL A 10 4.38 -1.28 12.43
CA VAL A 10 4.88 -1.75 11.13
C VAL A 10 6.30 -2.33 11.17
N MET A 11 7.05 -2.13 12.27
CA MET A 11 8.44 -2.57 12.40
C MET A 11 8.68 -3.58 13.53
N ARG A 12 8.04 -3.39 14.69
CA ARG A 12 8.40 -4.13 15.92
C ARG A 12 7.36 -5.14 16.39
N CYS A 13 6.10 -4.96 16.03
CA CYS A 13 5.03 -5.90 16.34
C CYS A 13 5.44 -7.31 15.90
N THR A 14 5.06 -8.33 16.67
CA THR A 14 5.40 -9.74 16.40
C THR A 14 5.04 -10.15 14.98
N LYS A 15 3.84 -9.78 14.50
CA LYS A 15 3.42 -10.09 13.11
C LYS A 15 4.24 -9.31 12.07
N ALA A 16 4.58 -8.05 12.34
CA ALA A 16 5.38 -7.22 11.44
C ALA A 16 6.82 -7.76 11.30
N LYS A 17 7.44 -8.14 12.42
CA LYS A 17 8.77 -8.76 12.44
C LYS A 17 8.76 -10.11 11.72
N ALA A 18 7.82 -10.99 12.06
CA ALA A 18 7.71 -12.30 11.42
C ALA A 18 7.50 -12.17 9.90
N LEU A 19 6.66 -11.22 9.45
CA LEU A 19 6.48 -10.95 8.02
C LEU A 19 7.79 -10.48 7.37
N ARG A 20 8.50 -9.53 7.98
CA ARG A 20 9.78 -9.05 7.45
C ARG A 20 10.81 -10.17 7.36
N ASP A 21 10.91 -11.01 8.39
CA ASP A 21 11.85 -12.13 8.44
C ASP A 21 11.53 -13.16 7.34
N THR A 22 10.25 -13.53 7.16
CA THR A 22 9.81 -14.40 6.06
C THR A 22 10.12 -13.78 4.69
N MET A 23 9.81 -12.51 4.49
CA MET A 23 10.07 -11.85 3.20
C MET A 23 11.57 -11.69 2.91
N ARG A 24 12.43 -11.67 3.94
CA ARG A 24 13.88 -11.59 3.78
C ARG A 24 14.48 -12.86 3.16
N GLU A 25 13.75 -13.97 3.17
CA GLU A 25 14.15 -15.21 2.49
C GLU A 25 14.08 -15.08 0.96
N VAL A 26 13.20 -14.22 0.44
CA VAL A 26 12.93 -14.07 -0.99
C VAL A 26 13.30 -12.68 -1.54
N TRP A 27 13.31 -11.64 -0.70
CA TRP A 27 13.59 -10.26 -1.10
C TRP A 27 14.89 -9.73 -0.48
N ASN A 28 15.61 -8.93 -1.25
CA ASN A 28 16.71 -8.14 -0.72
C ASN A 28 16.13 -6.96 0.09
N LEU A 29 16.37 -6.95 1.40
CA LEU A 29 15.87 -5.94 2.33
C LEU A 29 17.02 -5.34 3.13
N PRO A 30 16.95 -4.05 3.52
CA PRO A 30 17.96 -3.44 4.39
C PRO A 30 18.11 -4.20 5.70
N ARG A 31 19.29 -4.11 6.31
CA ARG A 31 19.58 -4.77 7.58
C ARG A 31 18.72 -4.16 8.69
N ASP A 32 18.37 -4.95 9.70
CA ASP A 32 17.59 -4.45 10.83
C ASP A 32 18.29 -3.28 11.57
N THR A 33 19.62 -3.17 11.48
CA THR A 33 20.40 -2.02 11.99
C THR A 33 20.12 -0.71 11.27
N ASP A 34 19.74 -0.79 10.00
CA ASP A 34 19.45 0.38 9.15
C ASP A 34 17.98 0.80 9.28
N LEU A 35 17.15 -0.11 9.77
CA LEU A 35 15.72 0.03 10.00
C LEU A 35 15.41 0.54 11.41
N THR A 36 16.10 1.60 11.84
CA THR A 36 15.98 2.14 13.20
C THR A 36 15.02 3.34 13.26
N CYS A 37 14.29 3.46 14.38
CA CYS A 37 13.45 4.63 14.62
C CYS A 37 14.34 5.85 14.94
N THR A 38 14.56 6.70 13.95
CA THR A 38 15.32 7.96 14.07
C THR A 38 14.45 9.16 14.45
N GLY A 39 13.25 8.91 15.01
CA GLY A 39 12.28 9.93 15.38
C GLY A 39 11.07 9.96 14.46
N HIS A 40 10.42 11.12 14.31
CA HIS A 40 9.19 11.25 13.50
C HIS A 40 9.44 10.99 11.99
N GLU A 41 10.63 11.32 11.50
CA GLU A 41 11.00 11.25 10.09
C GLU A 41 11.57 9.88 9.67
N TRP A 42 11.47 8.86 10.53
CA TRP A 42 12.14 7.58 10.32
C TRP A 42 11.78 6.93 8.98
N VAL A 43 10.52 7.06 8.53
CA VAL A 43 10.07 6.54 7.23
C VAL A 43 10.87 7.15 6.09
N LEU A 44 10.93 8.49 6.02
CA LEU A 44 11.60 9.21 4.93
C LEU A 44 13.10 8.95 4.96
N LEU A 45 13.72 8.99 6.14
CA LEU A 45 15.15 8.72 6.31
C LEU A 45 15.54 7.27 5.97
N THR A 46 14.64 6.31 6.23
CA THR A 46 14.85 4.90 5.87
C THR A 46 14.76 4.72 4.36
N LEU A 47 13.74 5.32 3.74
CA LEU A 47 13.57 5.25 2.29
C LEU A 47 14.70 5.97 1.55
N ASP A 48 15.17 7.12 2.03
CA ASP A 48 16.25 7.87 1.38
C ASP A 48 17.53 7.02 1.21
N LYS A 49 17.87 6.23 2.23
CA LYS A 49 19.05 5.35 2.23
C LYS A 49 18.88 4.06 1.42
N ALA A 50 17.66 3.60 1.22
CA ALA A 50 17.34 2.37 0.49
C ALA A 50 17.46 2.58 -1.03
N ASN A 51 17.80 1.54 -1.79
CA ASN A 51 17.73 1.60 -3.25
C ASN A 51 16.27 1.50 -3.77
N GLU A 52 16.02 1.67 -5.07
CA GLU A 52 14.65 1.68 -5.63
C GLU A 52 13.86 0.39 -5.31
N GLU A 53 14.49 -0.76 -5.41
CA GLU A 53 13.88 -2.06 -5.13
C GLU A 53 13.57 -2.20 -3.63
N GLU A 54 14.55 -1.93 -2.78
CA GLU A 54 14.40 -1.95 -1.32
C GLU A 54 13.29 -1.00 -0.85
N ARG A 55 13.22 0.22 -1.40
CA ARG A 55 12.15 1.18 -1.12
C ARG A 55 10.78 0.58 -1.42
N THR A 56 10.64 -0.06 -2.57
CA THR A 56 9.38 -0.68 -3.00
C THR A 56 8.99 -1.82 -2.04
N HIS A 57 9.92 -2.72 -1.74
CA HIS A 57 9.67 -3.83 -0.83
C HIS A 57 9.35 -3.37 0.60
N LEU A 58 10.05 -2.34 1.11
CA LEU A 58 9.75 -1.76 2.42
C LEU A 58 8.33 -1.21 2.50
N LEU A 59 7.91 -0.45 1.49
CA LEU A 59 6.55 0.08 1.42
C LEU A 59 5.49 -1.03 1.41
N PHE A 60 5.73 -2.10 0.65
CA PHE A 60 4.83 -3.26 0.62
C PHE A 60 4.76 -3.97 1.97
N ILE A 61 5.89 -4.18 2.64
CA ILE A 61 5.94 -4.80 3.97
C ILE A 61 5.22 -3.91 4.99
N TRP A 62 5.47 -2.60 5.01
CA TRP A 62 4.81 -1.70 5.97
C TRP A 62 3.31 -1.65 5.78
N TRP A 63 2.85 -1.58 4.53
CA TRP A 63 1.43 -1.64 4.22
C TRP A 63 0.81 -2.96 4.70
N ARG A 64 1.47 -4.10 4.43
CA ARG A 64 0.94 -5.41 4.81
C ARG A 64 1.02 -5.66 6.32
N ALA A 65 2.05 -5.15 6.99
CA ALA A 65 2.16 -5.18 8.46
C ALA A 65 1.03 -4.36 9.11
N TRP A 66 0.72 -3.18 8.55
CA TRP A 66 -0.42 -2.37 8.98
C TRP A 66 -1.75 -3.10 8.78
N HIS A 67 -1.94 -3.79 7.63
CA HIS A 67 -3.10 -4.65 7.40
C HIS A 67 -3.23 -5.75 8.47
N LEU A 68 -2.13 -6.45 8.80
CA LEU A 68 -2.12 -7.49 9.83
C LEU A 68 -2.48 -6.93 11.21
N ARG A 69 -1.99 -5.74 11.54
CA ARG A 69 -2.38 -5.02 12.76
C ARG A 69 -3.87 -4.69 12.77
N ASN A 70 -4.40 -4.18 11.67
CA ASN A 70 -5.83 -3.87 11.57
C ASN A 70 -6.69 -5.14 11.70
N ASN A 71 -6.28 -6.27 11.11
CA ASN A 71 -6.98 -7.54 11.30
C ASN A 71 -6.95 -8.01 12.76
N ILE A 72 -5.89 -7.74 13.53
CA ILE A 72 -5.85 -8.03 14.97
C ILE A 72 -6.82 -7.12 15.76
N ILE A 73 -6.85 -5.82 15.48
CA ILE A 73 -7.59 -4.85 16.29
C ILE A 73 -9.08 -4.83 15.94
N PHE A 74 -9.40 -4.93 14.65
CA PHE A 74 -10.74 -4.71 14.11
C PHE A 74 -11.32 -5.94 13.39
N GLY A 75 -10.50 -6.94 13.09
CA GLY A 75 -10.90 -8.16 12.40
C GLY A 75 -11.00 -9.38 13.32
N ASP A 76 -10.88 -10.56 12.72
CA ASP A 76 -10.90 -11.84 13.46
C ASP A 76 -9.51 -12.30 13.94
N GLY A 77 -8.45 -11.55 13.61
CA GLY A 77 -7.07 -11.83 13.98
C GLY A 77 -6.44 -13.06 13.28
N LYS A 78 -7.17 -13.75 12.39
CA LYS A 78 -6.76 -15.05 11.82
C LYS A 78 -5.82 -14.93 10.63
N ASP A 79 -5.55 -13.72 10.15
CA ASP A 79 -4.61 -13.53 9.04
C ASP A 79 -3.23 -14.05 9.42
N THR A 80 -2.72 -14.95 8.57
CA THR A 80 -1.43 -15.61 8.78
C THR A 80 -0.29 -14.85 8.09
N ILE A 81 0.92 -15.05 8.62
CA ILE A 81 2.14 -14.52 8.01
C ILE A 81 2.37 -15.15 6.63
N LYS A 82 2.17 -16.47 6.52
CA LYS A 82 2.32 -17.21 5.26
C LYS A 82 1.45 -16.64 4.14
N ALA A 83 0.14 -16.51 4.37
CA ALA A 83 -0.77 -15.96 3.36
C ALA A 83 -0.42 -14.51 2.99
N SER A 84 0.12 -13.75 3.95
CA SER A 84 0.57 -12.38 3.71
C SER A 84 1.85 -12.31 2.89
N ALA A 85 2.78 -13.25 3.09
CA ALA A 85 4.00 -13.37 2.31
C ALA A 85 3.68 -13.77 0.86
N GLU A 86 2.88 -14.82 0.67
CA GLU A 86 2.42 -15.27 -0.66
C GLU A 86 1.70 -14.14 -1.41
N PHE A 87 0.86 -13.37 -0.71
CA PHE A 87 0.21 -12.19 -1.27
C PHE A 87 1.23 -11.14 -1.72
N LEU A 88 2.24 -10.85 -0.90
CA LEU A 88 3.27 -9.86 -1.21
C LEU A 88 4.11 -10.25 -2.43
N GLU A 89 4.49 -11.52 -2.55
CA GLU A 89 5.22 -12.04 -3.71
C GLU A 89 4.40 -11.91 -5.01
N SER A 90 3.12 -12.32 -4.95
CA SER A 90 2.19 -12.19 -6.08
C SER A 90 1.96 -10.73 -6.47
N TYR A 91 1.81 -9.85 -5.47
CA TYR A 91 1.61 -8.43 -5.66
C TYR A 91 2.84 -7.75 -6.27
N ALA A 92 4.04 -8.05 -5.78
CA ALA A 92 5.29 -7.51 -6.31
C ALA A 92 5.53 -7.96 -7.77
N SER A 93 5.25 -9.23 -8.08
CA SER A 93 5.32 -9.75 -9.45
C SER A 93 4.35 -9.01 -10.37
N SER A 94 3.11 -8.80 -9.91
CA SER A 94 2.10 -8.05 -10.66
C SER A 94 2.51 -6.59 -10.87
N TYR A 95 3.05 -5.95 -9.84
CA TYR A 95 3.55 -4.58 -9.91
C TYR A 95 4.70 -4.45 -10.93
N ALA A 96 5.65 -5.39 -10.93
CA ALA A 96 6.75 -5.42 -11.89
C ALA A 96 6.26 -5.61 -13.34
N ALA A 97 5.32 -6.52 -13.57
CA ALA A 97 4.72 -6.76 -14.88
C ALA A 97 4.01 -5.51 -15.43
N ILE A 98 3.22 -4.83 -14.58
CA ILE A 98 2.54 -3.58 -14.94
C ILE A 98 3.56 -2.50 -15.32
N ARG A 99 4.62 -2.34 -14.52
CA ARG A 99 5.70 -1.38 -14.83
C ARG A 99 6.41 -1.69 -16.14
N ALA A 100 6.54 -2.98 -16.49
CA ALA A 100 7.13 -3.42 -17.75
C ALA A 100 6.16 -3.35 -18.95
N GLY A 101 4.92 -2.87 -18.75
CA GLY A 101 3.91 -2.77 -19.81
C GLY A 101 3.35 -4.12 -20.26
N GLN A 102 3.52 -5.17 -19.45
CA GLN A 102 2.99 -6.50 -19.75
C GLN A 102 1.51 -6.55 -19.37
N SER A 103 0.68 -7.20 -20.21
CA SER A 103 -0.69 -7.53 -19.81
C SER A 103 -0.65 -8.66 -18.79
N LEU A 104 -1.27 -8.43 -17.65
CA LEU A 104 -1.43 -9.45 -16.62
C LEU A 104 -2.68 -10.29 -16.92
N PRO A 105 -2.64 -11.61 -16.68
CA PRO A 105 -3.83 -12.44 -16.76
C PRO A 105 -4.90 -11.90 -15.80
N ASP A 106 -6.05 -11.55 -16.34
CA ASP A 106 -7.15 -11.00 -15.56
C ASP A 106 -7.97 -12.11 -14.90
N PHE A 107 -7.59 -12.43 -13.67
CA PHE A 107 -8.28 -13.43 -12.87
C PHE A 107 -9.71 -13.03 -12.47
N LYS A 108 -10.11 -11.76 -12.64
CA LYS A 108 -11.46 -11.27 -12.29
C LYS A 108 -12.40 -11.13 -13.50
N GLY A 109 -11.92 -11.24 -14.73
CA GLY A 109 -12.73 -11.09 -15.95
C GLY A 109 -13.21 -9.64 -16.20
N LYS A 110 -12.51 -8.63 -15.69
CA LYS A 110 -12.73 -7.19 -15.93
C LYS A 110 -11.79 -6.57 -16.97
N GLU A 111 -11.01 -7.36 -17.70
CA GLU A 111 -10.16 -6.86 -18.78
C GLU A 111 -11.01 -6.20 -19.85
N LYS A 112 -10.54 -5.09 -20.42
CA LYS A 112 -11.20 -4.46 -21.56
C LYS A 112 -11.20 -5.49 -22.71
N VAL A 113 -12.37 -6.02 -23.04
CA VAL A 113 -12.58 -7.00 -24.13
C VAL A 113 -12.18 -6.44 -25.51
N MET A 114 -11.97 -5.13 -25.62
CA MET A 114 -11.58 -4.47 -26.85
C MET A 114 -10.33 -3.60 -26.64
N PRO A 115 -9.38 -3.55 -27.58
CA PRO A 115 -8.41 -2.45 -27.62
C PRO A 115 -9.18 -1.13 -27.70
N ASP A 116 -8.57 -0.02 -27.28
CA ASP A 116 -9.18 1.33 -27.30
C ASP A 116 -9.66 1.68 -28.73
N ILE A 117 -10.85 1.20 -29.08
CA ILE A 117 -11.67 1.86 -30.06
C ILE A 117 -11.96 3.17 -29.38
N SER A 118 -11.46 4.25 -29.97
CA SER A 118 -11.99 5.57 -29.71
C SER A 118 -13.47 5.54 -30.11
N PHE A 119 -14.30 5.00 -29.23
CA PHE A 119 -15.67 5.41 -29.14
C PHE A 119 -15.52 6.91 -28.91
N ARG A 120 -15.77 7.69 -29.96
CA ARG A 120 -16.34 9.00 -29.77
C ARG A 120 -17.67 8.74 -29.09
N GLU A 121 -17.62 8.45 -27.80
CA GLU A 121 -18.70 8.77 -26.91
C GLU A 121 -18.92 10.25 -27.18
N THR A 122 -19.99 10.55 -27.88
CA THR A 122 -20.69 11.82 -27.69
C THR A 122 -21.23 11.76 -26.26
N LYS A 123 -20.31 11.73 -25.27
CA LYS A 123 -20.58 12.22 -23.94
C LYS A 123 -20.91 13.67 -24.20
N GLN A 124 -22.19 13.96 -24.28
CA GLN A 124 -22.70 15.28 -23.99
C GLN A 124 -21.95 15.69 -22.73
N ARG A 125 -21.00 16.64 -22.86
CA ARG A 125 -20.15 17.06 -21.76
C ARG A 125 -21.08 17.43 -20.61
N VAL A 126 -21.26 16.54 -19.65
CA VAL A 126 -21.75 16.93 -18.34
C VAL A 126 -20.69 17.90 -17.89
N ALA A 127 -21.06 19.17 -17.79
CA ALA A 127 -20.14 20.28 -17.59
C ALA A 127 -19.04 19.87 -16.61
N ASP A 128 -17.78 20.05 -17.01
CA ASP A 128 -16.62 19.78 -16.16
C ASP A 128 -16.81 20.56 -14.86
N TYR A 129 -17.33 19.92 -13.81
CA TYR A 129 -17.36 20.47 -12.47
C TYR A 129 -15.94 20.39 -11.92
N GLN A 130 -15.05 21.23 -12.47
CA GLN A 130 -13.75 21.48 -11.87
C GLN A 130 -13.98 22.12 -10.51
N TRP A 131 -13.26 21.62 -9.51
CA TRP A 131 -13.32 22.16 -8.17
C TRP A 131 -12.94 23.64 -8.19
N ALA A 132 -13.82 24.51 -7.68
CA ALA A 132 -13.55 25.91 -7.48
C ALA A 132 -13.43 26.21 -5.97
N ARG A 133 -12.50 27.09 -5.63
CA ARG A 133 -12.34 27.57 -4.24
C ARG A 133 -13.64 28.27 -3.80
N PRO A 134 -14.12 28.04 -2.56
CA PRO A 134 -15.25 28.78 -2.02
C PRO A 134 -14.97 30.29 -1.98
N ASN A 135 -16.04 31.07 -2.13
CA ASN A 135 -15.97 32.53 -2.02
C ASN A 135 -15.41 32.97 -0.65
N SER A 136 -14.83 34.17 -0.60
CA SER A 136 -14.35 34.75 0.66
C SER A 136 -15.48 34.78 1.71
N GLY A 137 -15.19 34.29 2.91
CA GLY A 137 -16.18 34.13 4.00
C GLY A 137 -16.91 32.78 4.02
N TRP A 138 -16.66 31.89 3.05
CA TRP A 138 -17.28 30.55 2.99
C TRP A 138 -16.24 29.43 3.10
N LEU A 139 -16.64 28.31 3.71
CA LEU A 139 -15.84 27.08 3.80
C LEU A 139 -16.63 25.91 3.19
N LYS A 140 -15.96 25.10 2.37
CA LYS A 140 -16.50 23.81 1.90
C LYS A 140 -16.02 22.71 2.83
N LEU A 141 -16.95 22.07 3.53
CA LEU A 141 -16.72 20.87 4.31
C LEU A 141 -17.16 19.66 3.49
N ASN A 142 -16.33 18.63 3.39
CA ASN A 142 -16.76 17.32 2.91
C ASN A 142 -16.82 16.39 4.12
N VAL A 143 -17.95 15.72 4.29
CA VAL A 143 -18.14 14.71 5.34
C VAL A 143 -18.32 13.38 4.63
N ASP A 144 -17.51 12.40 5.01
CA ASP A 144 -17.68 11.02 4.60
C ASP A 144 -17.91 10.18 5.86
N ALA A 145 -18.74 9.15 5.74
CA ALA A 145 -19.12 8.29 6.85
C ALA A 145 -18.75 6.85 6.50
N SER A 146 -17.89 6.25 7.32
CA SER A 146 -17.65 4.80 7.31
C SER A 146 -18.60 4.11 8.29
N PHE A 147 -19.30 3.07 7.84
CA PHE A 147 -20.06 2.17 8.71
C PHE A 147 -19.14 1.07 9.26
N ILE A 148 -19.35 0.66 10.52
CA ILE A 148 -18.63 -0.44 11.19
C ILE A 148 -19.49 -1.70 11.11
#